data_AF-A0A420YAL9-F1
#
_entry.id   AF-A0A420YAL9-F1
#
_cell.length_a   1.000
_cell.length_b   1.000
_cell.length_c   1.000
_cell.angle_alpha   90.00
_cell.angle_beta   90.00
_cell.angle_gamma   90.00
#
_symmetry.space_group_name_H-M   'P 1'
#
loop_
_entity.id
_entity.type
_entity.pdbx_description
1 polymer ?
#
loop_
_entity_poly.entity_id
_entity_poly.type
_entity_poly.pdbx_seq_one_letter_code
_entity_poly.pdbx_strand_id
1 'polypeptide(L)'
;MDNDPDKVSSAFMVPRHDQEELRTNDVKVKQSLWSSCVKRGAQNCWTPLWLAVAAVAVCLLLSPFKYFSHSAEEPRSIIPISSQTPSILPIVQPDTNIKMSNEQTFIAIKPDGVQRGLVGPIISRFENRGFKLVAIKLTAPGKEHLEKHYADLSDKPFFAGLVNYMNSGPICAMVWEGRDAVKTGRTILGATNPLASAPGTIRGDYAIDVGRNVCHGSDSVENAKKEIALWFKEGEVLSWKSAQHDWVYEK
;
A
#
# COMPACT_ATOMS: atom_id res chain seq x y z
N MET A 1 59.15 21.06 6.65
CA MET A 1 60.27 20.23 7.12
C MET A 1 59.71 19.43 8.27
N ASP A 2 59.30 18.17 8.18
CA ASP A 2 59.31 17.18 7.11
C ASP A 2 58.14 16.21 7.37
N ASN A 3 57.53 15.74 6.29
CA ASN A 3 56.57 14.64 6.29
C ASN A 3 57.37 13.32 6.23
N ASP A 4 57.17 12.44 7.21
CA ASP A 4 57.67 11.06 7.18
C ASP A 4 56.46 10.09 7.09
N PRO A 5 56.24 9.42 5.95
CA PRO A 5 55.08 8.55 5.76
C PRO A 5 55.30 7.07 6.13
N ASP A 6 56.45 6.66 6.68
CA ASP A 6 56.75 5.23 6.88
C ASP A 6 56.73 4.79 8.36
N LYS A 7 55.56 4.85 9.01
CA LYS A 7 55.39 4.17 10.31
C LYS A 7 53.99 3.59 10.54
N VAL A 8 54.00 2.25 10.62
CA VAL A 8 53.08 1.34 11.34
C VAL A 8 51.86 0.82 10.57
N SER A 9 52.11 -0.13 9.66
CA SER A 9 51.21 -1.26 9.39
C SER A 9 51.49 -2.38 10.39
N SER A 10 50.52 -2.71 11.24
CA SER A 10 50.47 -4.00 11.96
C SER A 10 49.02 -4.37 12.23
N ALA A 11 48.32 -4.85 11.20
CA ALA A 11 47.01 -5.46 11.33
C ALA A 11 47.13 -6.96 11.03
N PHE A 12 46.85 -7.76 12.06
CA PHE A 12 46.55 -9.19 12.09
C PHE A 12 46.41 -9.88 10.72
N MET A 13 47.44 -10.64 10.36
CA MET A 13 47.39 -11.61 9.27
C MET A 13 46.86 -12.94 9.84
N VAL A 14 45.61 -13.27 9.54
CA VAL A 14 45.04 -14.60 9.84
C VAL A 14 45.64 -15.62 8.85
N PRO A 15 46.18 -16.77 9.31
CA PRO A 15 46.77 -17.77 8.42
C PRO A 15 45.76 -18.34 7.41
N ARG A 16 46.18 -18.48 6.14
CA ARG A 16 45.35 -19.03 5.05
C ARG A 16 44.84 -20.46 5.27
N HIS A 17 45.42 -21.21 6.21
CA HIS A 17 45.02 -22.60 6.46
C HIS A 17 43.63 -22.73 7.10
N ASP A 18 43.17 -21.72 7.85
CA ASP A 18 41.89 -21.82 8.60
C ASP A 18 40.65 -21.50 7.75
N GLN A 19 40.83 -20.84 6.60
CA GLN A 19 39.73 -20.48 5.69
C GLN A 19 39.23 -21.66 4.85
N GLU A 20 40.07 -22.67 4.62
CA GLU A 20 39.73 -23.85 3.82
C GLU A 20 38.99 -24.92 4.65
N GLU A 21 39.28 -24.99 5.96
CA GLU A 21 38.60 -25.88 6.90
C GLU A 21 37.17 -25.42 7.24
N LEU A 22 36.93 -24.09 7.31
CA LEU A 22 35.59 -23.52 7.49
C LEU A 22 34.70 -23.70 6.24
N ARG A 23 35.27 -23.61 5.03
CA ARG A 23 34.53 -23.87 3.77
C ARG A 23 34.17 -25.34 3.59
N THR A 24 35.05 -26.26 3.98
CA THR A 24 34.82 -27.70 3.80
C THR A 24 33.81 -28.26 4.82
N ASN A 25 33.75 -27.70 6.03
CA ASN A 25 32.73 -28.07 7.02
C ASN A 25 31.32 -27.60 6.65
N ASP A 26 31.16 -26.40 6.06
CA ASP A 26 29.85 -25.89 5.66
C ASP A 26 29.25 -26.63 4.43
N VAL A 27 30.10 -27.13 3.53
CA VAL A 27 29.68 -27.98 2.41
C VAL A 27 29.27 -29.39 2.86
N LYS A 28 29.97 -29.98 3.85
CA LYS A 28 29.62 -31.30 4.41
C LYS A 28 28.30 -31.26 5.20
N VAL A 29 28.03 -30.19 5.94
CA VAL A 29 26.75 -30.02 6.67
C VAL A 29 25.57 -29.88 5.69
N LYS A 30 25.73 -29.10 4.61
CA LYS A 30 24.68 -28.92 3.58
C LYS A 30 24.39 -30.19 2.77
N GLN A 31 25.40 -31.03 2.49
CA GLN A 31 25.17 -32.32 1.82
C GLN A 31 24.50 -33.38 2.72
N SER A 32 24.73 -33.35 4.04
CA SER A 32 24.07 -34.29 4.97
C SER A 32 22.56 -33.97 5.17
N LEU A 33 22.21 -32.68 5.13
CA LEU A 33 20.82 -32.21 5.23
C LEU A 33 20.03 -32.49 3.95
N TRP A 34 20.66 -32.41 2.77
CA TRP A 34 20.03 -32.78 1.50
C TRP A 34 19.77 -34.30 1.40
N SER A 35 20.70 -35.13 1.88
CA SER A 35 20.52 -36.60 1.88
C SER A 35 19.46 -37.11 2.86
N SER A 36 19.17 -36.37 3.94
CA SER A 36 18.09 -36.72 4.90
C SER A 36 16.69 -36.29 4.45
N CYS A 37 16.58 -35.39 3.46
CA CYS A 37 15.32 -35.01 2.83
C CYS A 37 14.96 -35.88 1.61
N VAL A 38 15.95 -36.41 0.89
CA VAL A 38 15.71 -37.24 -0.31
C VAL A 38 15.49 -38.73 0.02
N LYS A 39 15.85 -39.20 1.22
CA LYS A 39 15.64 -40.58 1.67
C LYS A 39 14.34 -40.83 2.46
N ARG A 40 13.54 -39.80 2.74
CA ARG A 40 12.16 -39.96 3.25
C ARG A 40 11.21 -39.88 2.07
N GLY A 41 11.03 -41.04 1.47
CA GLY A 41 10.25 -41.24 0.25
C GLY A 41 8.82 -40.71 0.35
N ALA A 42 8.38 -40.23 -0.81
CA ALA A 42 7.00 -40.17 -1.24
C ALA A 42 6.18 -41.37 -0.72
N GLN A 43 5.39 -41.14 0.32
CA GLN A 43 4.22 -41.94 0.69
C GLN A 43 3.40 -41.12 1.69
N ASN A 44 2.13 -40.88 1.33
CA ASN A 44 1.04 -40.36 2.16
C ASN A 44 1.08 -38.88 2.55
N CYS A 45 0.45 -38.03 1.73
CA CYS A 45 -0.27 -36.81 2.16
C CYS A 45 -1.25 -36.36 1.05
N TRP A 46 -2.01 -37.30 0.50
CA TRP A 46 -3.26 -37.00 -0.20
C TRP A 46 -4.37 -37.63 0.65
N THR A 47 -5.40 -36.85 0.97
CA THR A 47 -6.51 -37.07 1.93
C THR A 47 -6.14 -36.77 3.39
N PRO A 48 -6.88 -35.86 4.09
CA PRO A 48 -8.34 -35.92 4.22
C PRO A 48 -9.03 -34.54 4.15
N LEU A 49 -9.58 -34.16 2.98
CA LEU A 49 -10.56 -33.05 2.87
C LEU A 49 -12.02 -33.57 2.84
N TRP A 50 -12.21 -34.89 2.83
CA TRP A 50 -13.53 -35.53 2.68
C TRP A 50 -14.23 -35.89 3.98
N LEU A 51 -13.60 -35.74 5.15
CA LEU A 51 -14.24 -36.00 6.45
C LEU A 51 -14.78 -34.75 7.16
N ALA A 52 -14.46 -33.54 6.68
CA ALA A 52 -14.96 -32.29 7.27
C ALA A 52 -16.33 -31.84 6.72
N VAL A 53 -16.76 -32.34 5.55
CA VAL A 53 -18.02 -31.94 4.91
C VAL A 53 -19.24 -32.71 5.48
N ALA A 54 -19.02 -33.89 6.08
CA ALA A 54 -20.11 -34.70 6.63
C ALA A 54 -20.64 -34.22 8.01
N ALA A 55 -19.88 -33.38 8.74
CA ALA A 55 -20.27 -32.95 10.08
C ALA A 55 -21.17 -31.70 10.11
N VAL A 56 -21.26 -30.93 9.02
CA VAL A 56 -22.07 -29.69 8.96
C VAL A 56 -23.51 -29.97 8.47
N ALA A 57 -23.73 -31.06 7.75
CA ALA A 57 -25.05 -31.41 7.20
C ALA A 57 -26.03 -32.03 8.22
N VAL A 58 -25.57 -32.45 9.39
CA VAL A 58 -26.41 -33.13 10.40
C VAL A 58 -26.96 -32.16 11.47
N CYS A 59 -26.40 -30.95 11.62
CA CYS A 59 -26.87 -29.96 12.58
C CYS A 59 -28.01 -29.05 12.08
N LEU A 60 -28.40 -29.12 10.81
CA LEU A 60 -29.49 -28.29 10.25
C LEU A 60 -30.83 -29.04 10.10
N LEU A 61 -30.91 -30.30 10.51
CA LEU A 61 -32.12 -31.13 10.35
C LEU A 61 -32.84 -31.46 11.67
N LEU A 62 -32.44 -30.88 12.81
CA LEU A 62 -33.04 -31.18 14.12
C LEU A 62 -33.34 -29.95 14.99
N SER A 63 -33.86 -28.87 14.38
CA SER A 63 -34.42 -27.74 15.13
C SER A 63 -35.89 -27.55 14.75
N PRO A 64 -36.86 -27.90 15.62
CA PRO A 64 -38.25 -27.54 15.41
C PRO A 64 -38.56 -26.20 16.12
N PHE A 65 -39.65 -25.53 15.70
CA PHE A 65 -40.32 -24.40 16.37
C PHE A 65 -39.61 -23.02 16.27
N LYS A 66 -40.22 -21.89 15.90
CA LYS A 66 -41.63 -21.45 15.83
C LYS A 66 -41.81 -20.38 14.75
N TYR A 67 -42.83 -20.56 13.92
CA TYR A 67 -43.59 -19.45 13.35
C TYR A 67 -44.16 -18.62 14.52
N PHE A 68 -43.86 -17.33 14.57
CA PHE A 68 -44.62 -16.40 15.39
C PHE A 68 -45.32 -15.41 14.47
N SER A 69 -46.64 -15.46 14.57
CA SER A 69 -47.60 -14.73 13.77
C SER A 69 -47.66 -13.25 14.15
N HIS A 70 -48.02 -12.48 13.14
CA HIS A 70 -48.67 -11.17 13.18
C HIS A 70 -49.22 -10.71 14.54
N SER A 71 -48.87 -9.48 14.94
CA SER A 71 -49.85 -8.59 15.57
C SER A 71 -49.59 -7.16 15.10
N ALA A 72 -50.58 -6.64 14.38
CA ALA A 72 -50.75 -5.22 14.14
C ALA A 72 -51.12 -4.53 15.45
N GLU A 73 -50.58 -3.34 15.69
CA GLU A 73 -51.17 -2.38 16.62
C GLU A 73 -51.46 -1.07 15.88
N GLU A 74 -52.67 -0.59 16.15
CA GLU A 74 -53.38 0.55 15.59
C GLU A 74 -53.02 1.90 16.27
N PRO A 75 -53.46 3.05 15.72
CA PRO A 75 -52.79 4.33 15.91
C PRO A 75 -53.21 5.06 17.19
N ARG A 76 -52.25 5.69 17.87
CA ARG A 76 -52.53 6.59 19.00
C ARG A 76 -52.68 8.05 18.56
N SER A 77 -53.93 8.50 18.63
CA SER A 77 -54.45 9.81 19.06
C SER A 77 -53.58 11.07 18.92
N ILE A 78 -54.10 11.99 18.13
CA ILE A 78 -53.72 13.40 17.97
C ILE A 78 -53.89 14.15 19.31
N ILE A 79 -52.83 14.84 19.74
CA ILE A 79 -52.84 15.80 20.86
C ILE A 79 -52.95 17.21 20.26
N PRO A 80 -53.77 18.13 20.79
CA PRO A 80 -53.95 19.47 20.21
C PRO A 80 -52.70 20.35 20.39
N ILE A 81 -52.38 21.05 19.31
CA ILE A 81 -51.28 22.01 19.18
C ILE A 81 -51.54 23.21 20.09
N SER A 82 -50.71 23.37 21.12
CA SER A 82 -50.60 24.60 21.90
C SER A 82 -49.71 25.59 21.14
N SER A 83 -50.27 26.76 20.86
CA SER A 83 -49.60 27.91 20.26
C SER A 83 -48.41 28.38 21.10
N GLN A 84 -47.19 28.21 20.59
CA GLN A 84 -46.02 28.90 21.09
C GLN A 84 -45.29 29.62 19.96
N THR A 85 -44.86 30.83 20.30
CA THR A 85 -44.27 31.92 19.54
C THR A 85 -43.11 31.54 18.62
N PRO A 86 -42.82 32.34 17.56
CA PRO A 86 -41.72 32.07 16.64
C PRO A 86 -40.38 32.24 17.37
N SER A 87 -39.84 31.13 17.88
CA SER A 87 -38.44 31.04 18.24
C SER A 87 -37.63 31.10 16.94
N ILE A 88 -36.82 32.14 16.81
CA ILE A 88 -35.78 32.24 15.79
C ILE A 88 -34.95 30.96 15.89
N LEU A 89 -35.11 30.06 14.92
CA LEU A 89 -34.26 28.88 14.83
C LEU A 89 -32.84 29.38 14.61
N PRO A 90 -31.85 28.92 15.40
CA PRO A 90 -30.47 29.18 15.05
C PRO A 90 -30.26 28.61 13.64
N ILE A 91 -29.77 29.46 12.74
CA ILE A 91 -29.29 29.03 11.43
C ILE A 91 -28.26 27.95 11.73
N VAL A 92 -28.64 26.69 11.50
CA VAL A 92 -27.71 25.56 11.52
C VAL A 92 -26.74 25.87 10.40
N GLN A 93 -25.57 26.39 10.75
CA GLN A 93 -24.48 26.48 9.80
C GLN A 93 -24.23 25.04 9.33
N PRO A 94 -24.19 24.79 8.00
CA PRO A 94 -23.83 23.48 7.52
C PRO A 94 -22.47 23.16 8.11
N ASP A 95 -22.42 22.12 8.94
CA ASP A 95 -21.19 21.65 9.55
C ASP A 95 -20.24 21.34 8.38
N THR A 96 -19.24 22.19 8.17
CA THR A 96 -18.29 22.08 7.06
C THR A 96 -17.35 20.89 7.20
N ASN A 97 -17.61 20.05 8.19
CA ASN A 97 -16.86 18.85 8.53
C ASN A 97 -17.40 17.60 7.82
N ILE A 98 -17.77 17.73 6.53
CA ILE A 98 -18.00 16.54 5.72
C ILE A 98 -16.64 15.85 5.54
N LYS A 99 -16.39 14.85 6.39
CA LYS A 99 -15.26 13.92 6.27
C LYS A 99 -15.43 13.09 5.00
N MET A 100 -15.04 13.67 3.87
CA MET A 100 -15.11 13.05 2.54
C MET A 100 -14.25 11.77 2.50
N SER A 101 -14.87 10.60 2.57
CA SER A 101 -14.18 9.31 2.45
C SER A 101 -13.86 8.92 1.01
N ASN A 102 -14.18 9.79 0.04
CA ASN A 102 -13.98 9.59 -1.39
C ASN A 102 -12.83 10.45 -1.97
N GLU A 103 -12.00 11.08 -1.13
CA GLU A 103 -10.78 11.73 -1.63
C GLU A 103 -9.88 10.70 -2.32
N GLN A 104 -9.30 11.07 -3.46
CA GLN A 104 -8.41 10.21 -4.24
C GLN A 104 -7.03 10.83 -4.36
N THR A 105 -6.00 9.98 -4.39
CA THR A 105 -4.61 10.38 -4.64
C THR A 105 -4.00 9.52 -5.74
N PHE A 106 -3.11 10.12 -6.53
CA PHE A 106 -2.30 9.39 -7.49
C PHE A 106 -1.01 8.94 -6.81
N ILE A 107 -0.70 7.65 -6.92
CA ILE A 107 0.56 7.05 -6.45
C ILE A 107 1.21 6.32 -7.63
N ALA A 108 2.51 6.53 -7.83
CA ALA A 108 3.26 5.78 -8.83
C ALA A 108 4.49 5.12 -8.20
N ILE A 109 4.72 3.86 -8.53
CA ILE A 109 5.97 3.17 -8.27
C ILE A 109 6.86 3.41 -9.48
N LYS A 110 7.96 4.12 -9.25
CA LYS A 110 8.92 4.54 -10.26
C LYS A 110 9.71 3.34 -10.81
N PRO A 111 10.47 3.51 -11.91
CA PRO A 111 11.16 2.39 -12.54
C PRO A 111 12.10 1.62 -11.59
N ASP A 112 12.79 2.30 -10.68
CA ASP A 112 13.63 1.66 -9.67
C ASP A 112 12.83 0.77 -8.70
N GLY A 113 11.64 1.21 -8.27
CA GLY A 113 10.75 0.43 -7.42
C GLY A 113 10.25 -0.83 -8.10
N VAL A 114 9.91 -0.74 -9.39
CA VAL A 114 9.50 -1.90 -10.19
C VAL A 114 10.67 -2.87 -10.38
N GLN A 115 11.82 -2.38 -10.83
CA GLN A 115 13.03 -3.20 -11.06
C GLN A 115 13.52 -3.91 -9.80
N ARG A 116 13.27 -3.33 -8.62
CA ARG A 116 13.65 -3.91 -7.32
C ARG A 116 12.58 -4.82 -6.71
N GLY A 117 11.49 -5.10 -7.43
CA GLY A 117 10.43 -6.00 -6.94
C GLY A 117 9.58 -5.42 -5.81
N LEU A 118 9.46 -4.09 -5.71
CA LEU A 118 8.76 -3.43 -4.60
C LEU A 118 7.27 -3.17 -4.87
N VAL A 119 6.72 -3.68 -5.98
CA VAL A 119 5.30 -3.45 -6.34
C VAL A 119 4.35 -3.99 -5.27
N GLY A 120 4.46 -5.27 -4.93
CA GLY A 120 3.65 -5.90 -3.88
C GLY A 120 3.79 -5.20 -2.52
N PRO A 121 5.03 -5.06 -1.98
CA PRO A 121 5.25 -4.40 -0.70
C PRO A 121 4.65 -2.99 -0.59
N ILE A 122 4.71 -2.19 -1.67
CA ILE A 122 4.15 -0.83 -1.67
C ILE A 122 2.62 -0.87 -1.70
N ILE A 123 2.01 -1.69 -2.56
CA ILE A 123 0.55 -1.86 -2.61
C ILE A 123 0.01 -2.27 -1.23
N SER A 124 0.66 -3.25 -0.59
CA SER A 124 0.24 -3.74 0.73
C SER A 124 0.27 -2.66 1.82
N ARG A 125 1.14 -1.63 1.73
CA ARG A 125 1.13 -0.52 2.71
C ARG A 125 -0.19 0.28 2.65
N PHE A 126 -0.75 0.46 1.46
CA PHE A 126 -2.00 1.19 1.27
C PHE A 126 -3.22 0.31 1.57
N GLU A 127 -3.22 -0.96 1.13
CA GLU A 127 -4.31 -1.90 1.44
C GLU A 127 -4.44 -2.15 2.94
N ASN A 128 -3.33 -2.44 3.62
CA ASN A 128 -3.33 -2.69 5.07
C ASN A 128 -3.72 -1.46 5.88
N ARG A 129 -3.59 -0.25 5.30
CA ARG A 129 -4.06 0.99 5.92
C ARG A 129 -5.57 1.18 5.82
N GLY A 130 -6.24 0.47 4.89
CA GLY A 130 -7.67 0.59 4.62
C GLY A 130 -8.02 1.50 3.45
N PHE A 131 -7.03 1.97 2.66
CA PHE A 131 -7.31 2.69 1.42
C PHE A 131 -7.83 1.74 0.34
N LYS A 132 -8.73 2.24 -0.49
CA LYS A 132 -9.38 1.47 -1.56
C LYS A 132 -8.65 1.70 -2.89
N LEU A 133 -8.17 0.63 -3.53
CA LEU A 133 -7.59 0.71 -4.87
C LEU A 133 -8.72 0.88 -5.90
N VAL A 134 -8.69 1.97 -6.66
CA VAL A 134 -9.74 2.28 -7.67
C VAL A 134 -9.20 2.28 -9.09
N ALA A 135 -7.89 2.33 -9.29
CA ALA A 135 -7.25 2.06 -10.58
C ALA A 135 -5.81 1.59 -10.40
N ILE A 136 -5.33 0.73 -11.29
CA ILE A 136 -3.94 0.28 -11.33
C ILE A 136 -3.55 -0.11 -12.76
N LYS A 137 -2.35 0.26 -13.20
CA LYS A 137 -1.74 -0.27 -14.44
C LYS A 137 -0.22 -0.22 -14.41
N LEU A 138 0.40 -1.20 -15.05
CA LEU A 138 1.82 -1.16 -15.39
C LEU A 138 1.98 -0.55 -16.79
N THR A 139 2.75 0.53 -16.90
CA THR A 139 2.82 1.32 -18.15
C THR A 139 4.21 1.88 -18.41
N ALA A 140 4.48 2.22 -19.67
CA ALA A 140 5.63 3.00 -20.12
C ALA A 140 5.07 4.18 -20.95
N PRO A 141 4.71 5.31 -20.31
CA PRO A 141 3.87 6.34 -20.94
C PRO A 141 4.62 7.22 -21.94
N GLY A 142 5.94 7.11 -22.02
CA GLY A 142 6.78 7.89 -22.93
C GLY A 142 7.17 9.26 -22.38
N LYS A 143 8.15 9.88 -23.05
CA LYS A 143 8.77 11.14 -22.64
C LYS A 143 7.76 12.30 -22.55
N GLU A 144 6.94 12.51 -23.58
CA GLU A 144 5.98 13.62 -23.65
C GLU A 144 4.99 13.61 -22.47
N HIS A 145 4.50 12.42 -22.10
CA HIS A 145 3.59 12.25 -20.98
C HIS A 145 4.27 12.59 -19.64
N LEU A 146 5.53 12.17 -19.47
CA LEU A 146 6.30 12.44 -18.25
C LEU A 146 6.69 13.93 -18.13
N GLU A 147 6.95 14.60 -19.25
CA GLU A 147 7.17 16.05 -19.28
C GLU A 147 5.91 16.80 -18.85
N LYS A 148 4.73 16.37 -19.31
CA LYS A 148 3.44 16.91 -18.85
C LYS A 148 3.22 16.68 -17.36
N HIS A 149 3.56 15.49 -16.86
CA HIS A 149 3.42 15.17 -15.43
C HIS A 149 4.31 16.05 -14.54
N TYR A 150 5.53 16.38 -14.99
CA TYR A 150 6.47 17.22 -14.25
C TYR A 150 6.55 18.66 -14.77
N ALA A 151 5.51 19.16 -15.43
CA ALA A 151 5.53 20.48 -16.09
C ALA A 151 5.91 21.62 -15.12
N ASP A 152 5.45 21.56 -13.86
CA ASP A 152 5.77 22.55 -12.82
C ASP A 152 7.26 22.59 -12.44
N LEU A 153 8.04 21.59 -12.87
CA LEU A 153 9.47 21.47 -12.63
C LEU A 153 10.32 21.74 -13.89
N SER A 154 9.72 22.20 -15.00
CA SER A 154 10.42 22.39 -16.29
C SER A 154 11.66 23.26 -16.18
N ASP A 155 11.62 24.28 -15.32
CA ASP A 155 12.70 25.25 -15.15
C ASP A 155 13.79 24.77 -14.18
N LYS A 156 13.64 23.58 -13.59
CA LYS A 156 14.63 23.02 -12.65
C LYS A 156 15.75 22.33 -13.42
N PRO A 157 17.02 22.50 -12.98
CA PRO A 157 18.18 21.92 -13.68
C PRO A 157 18.15 20.38 -13.74
N PHE A 158 17.41 19.73 -12.84
CA PHE A 158 17.27 18.27 -12.79
C PHE A 158 16.11 17.72 -13.64
N PHE A 159 15.29 18.57 -14.28
CA PHE A 159 14.09 18.16 -15.02
C PHE A 159 14.37 17.12 -16.11
N ALA A 160 15.35 17.38 -16.97
CA ALA A 160 15.73 16.45 -18.03
C ALA A 160 16.19 15.08 -17.49
N GLY A 161 16.96 15.10 -16.39
CA GLY A 161 17.40 13.88 -15.69
C GLY A 161 16.23 13.10 -15.08
N LEU A 162 15.27 13.81 -14.48
CA LEU A 162 14.05 13.22 -13.90
C LEU A 162 13.19 12.54 -14.97
N VAL A 163 12.94 13.21 -16.09
CA VAL A 163 12.15 12.67 -17.21
C VAL A 163 12.85 11.45 -17.81
N ASN A 164 14.16 11.53 -18.09
CA ASN A 164 14.93 10.39 -18.62
C ASN A 164 14.91 9.19 -17.68
N TYR A 165 15.06 9.44 -16.37
CA TYR A 165 14.97 8.41 -15.35
C TYR A 165 13.58 7.77 -15.31
N MET A 166 12.51 8.55 -15.29
CA MET A 166 11.15 8.03 -15.26
C MET A 166 10.80 7.27 -16.55
N ASN A 167 11.42 7.63 -17.67
CA ASN A 167 11.26 6.94 -18.95
C ASN A 167 12.18 5.71 -19.11
N SER A 168 13.01 5.38 -18.11
CA SER A 168 13.99 4.28 -18.22
C SER A 168 13.41 2.89 -18.04
N GLY A 169 12.14 2.76 -17.65
CA GLY A 169 11.51 1.47 -17.41
C GLY A 169 10.02 1.59 -17.10
N PRO A 170 9.37 0.46 -16.78
CA PRO A 170 7.94 0.44 -16.47
C PRO A 170 7.64 1.14 -15.14
N ILE A 171 6.47 1.76 -15.08
CA ILE A 171 5.92 2.45 -13.91
C ILE A 171 4.61 1.75 -13.53
N CYS A 172 4.43 1.44 -12.25
CA CYS A 172 3.14 1.02 -11.73
C CYS A 172 2.37 2.25 -11.24
N ALA A 173 1.40 2.70 -12.04
CA ALA A 173 0.53 3.82 -11.75
C ALA A 173 -0.73 3.32 -11.02
N MET A 174 -1.15 4.03 -9.97
CA MET A 174 -2.29 3.66 -9.14
C MET A 174 -3.10 4.87 -8.71
N VAL A 175 -4.38 4.64 -8.43
CA VAL A 175 -5.27 5.59 -7.76
C VAL A 175 -5.83 4.95 -6.50
N TRP A 176 -5.61 5.62 -5.37
CA TRP A 176 -6.07 5.19 -4.05
C TRP A 176 -7.14 6.16 -3.54
N GLU A 177 -8.22 5.62 -2.99
CA GLU A 177 -9.35 6.37 -2.46
C GLU A 177 -9.51 6.16 -0.95
N GLY A 178 -9.79 7.24 -0.22
CA GLY A 178 -10.12 7.25 1.20
C GLY A 178 -10.03 8.62 1.83
N ARG A 179 -10.46 8.75 3.09
CA ARG A 179 -10.34 9.99 3.88
C ARG A 179 -8.87 10.42 4.00
N ASP A 180 -8.58 11.68 3.68
CA ASP A 180 -7.23 12.27 3.70
C ASP A 180 -6.19 11.43 2.92
N ALA A 181 -6.60 10.78 1.82
CA ALA A 181 -5.75 9.89 1.03
C ALA A 181 -4.47 10.56 0.53
N VAL A 182 -4.51 11.83 0.12
CA VAL A 182 -3.34 12.57 -0.36
C VAL A 182 -2.35 12.78 0.77
N LYS A 183 -2.80 13.38 1.87
CA LYS A 183 -1.94 13.71 3.02
C LYS A 183 -1.37 12.46 3.67
N THR A 184 -2.22 11.45 3.89
CA THR A 184 -1.80 10.18 4.51
C THR A 184 -0.92 9.38 3.56
N GLY A 185 -1.23 9.36 2.26
CA GLY A 185 -0.39 8.75 1.23
C GLY A 185 1.03 9.29 1.27
N ARG A 186 1.21 10.62 1.29
CA ARG A 186 2.54 11.23 1.44
C ARG A 186 3.26 10.81 2.73
N THR A 187 2.51 10.68 3.83
CA THR A 187 3.06 10.22 5.10
C THR A 187 3.56 8.78 5.01
N ILE A 188 2.82 7.90 4.33
CA ILE A 188 3.23 6.52 4.05
C ILE A 188 4.48 6.49 3.15
N LEU A 189 4.56 7.37 2.15
CA LEU A 189 5.72 7.43 1.25
C LEU A 189 7.00 7.85 1.99
N GLY A 190 6.90 8.80 2.92
CA GLY A 190 8.04 9.42 3.60
C GLY A 190 8.56 10.67 2.90
N ALA A 191 9.57 11.31 3.49
CA ALA A 191 10.15 12.55 2.98
C ALA A 191 10.74 12.38 1.56
N THR A 192 10.82 13.45 0.77
CA THR A 192 11.35 13.37 -0.62
C THR A 192 12.79 12.86 -0.65
N ASN A 193 13.62 13.32 0.29
CA ASN A 193 14.94 12.76 0.55
C ASN A 193 14.79 11.52 1.46
N PRO A 194 15.14 10.30 1.00
CA PRO A 194 15.02 9.09 1.81
C PRO A 194 15.81 9.15 3.12
N LEU A 195 16.97 9.81 3.15
CA LEU A 195 17.77 9.98 4.36
C LEU A 195 17.08 10.82 5.45
N ALA A 196 16.06 11.59 5.08
CA ALA A 196 15.20 12.34 6.00
C ALA A 196 13.88 11.63 6.30
N SER A 197 13.68 10.41 5.79
CA SER A 197 12.48 9.62 6.01
C SER A 197 12.61 8.76 7.27
N ALA A 198 11.54 8.68 8.06
CA ALA A 198 11.52 7.80 9.22
C ALA A 198 11.45 6.32 8.78
N PRO A 199 12.09 5.39 9.52
CA PRO A 199 11.83 3.96 9.38
C PRO A 199 10.33 3.64 9.49
N GLY A 200 9.84 2.69 8.68
CA GLY A 200 8.43 2.37 8.53
C GLY A 200 7.71 3.11 7.40
N THR A 201 8.31 4.17 6.85
CA THR A 201 7.85 4.78 5.59
C THR A 201 8.46 4.03 4.40
N ILE A 202 7.83 4.11 3.22
CA ILE A 202 8.34 3.42 2.02
C ILE A 202 9.77 3.85 1.69
N ARG A 203 10.06 5.15 1.73
CA ARG A 203 11.41 5.65 1.44
C ARG A 203 12.39 5.35 2.56
N GLY A 204 11.96 5.41 3.82
CA GLY A 204 12.81 5.05 4.95
C GLY A 204 13.21 3.57 4.96
N ASP A 205 12.33 2.68 4.47
CA ASP A 205 12.59 1.24 4.43
C ASP A 205 13.34 0.81 3.16
N TYR A 206 13.15 1.52 2.04
CA TYR A 206 13.57 1.02 0.74
C TYR A 206 14.40 1.98 -0.10
N ALA A 207 14.70 3.21 0.30
CA ALA A 207 15.44 4.15 -0.55
C ALA A 207 16.61 4.82 0.19
N ILE A 208 17.59 5.29 -0.60
CA ILE A 208 18.79 5.97 -0.11
C ILE A 208 18.92 7.32 -0.82
N ASP A 209 19.03 7.31 -2.15
CA ASP A 209 19.21 8.51 -2.95
C ASP A 209 17.90 9.20 -3.33
N VAL A 210 17.91 10.55 -3.35
CA VAL A 210 16.74 11.35 -3.77
C VAL A 210 16.32 11.07 -5.22
N GLY A 211 17.29 10.78 -6.10
CA GLY A 211 17.03 10.41 -7.50
C GLY A 211 16.57 8.97 -7.70
N ARG A 212 16.55 8.15 -6.64
CA ARG A 212 16.11 6.75 -6.61
C ARG A 212 15.22 6.51 -5.38
N ASN A 213 14.22 7.38 -5.23
CA ASN A 213 13.33 7.40 -4.08
C ASN A 213 12.05 6.57 -4.29
N VAL A 214 12.05 5.63 -5.25
CA VAL A 214 11.07 4.52 -5.42
C VAL A 214 9.65 4.91 -5.82
N CYS A 215 9.11 6.00 -5.30
CA CYS A 215 7.69 6.30 -5.40
C CYS A 215 7.42 7.80 -5.61
N HIS A 216 6.29 8.08 -6.24
CA HIS A 216 5.65 9.38 -6.39
C HIS A 216 4.28 9.35 -5.70
N GLY A 217 3.85 10.48 -5.16
CA GLY A 217 2.49 10.67 -4.69
C GLY A 217 2.11 12.15 -4.78
N SER A 218 0.86 12.42 -5.13
CA SER A 218 0.34 13.79 -5.27
C SER A 218 0.61 14.62 -4.02
N ASP A 219 0.90 15.91 -4.19
CA ASP A 219 1.25 16.81 -3.09
C ASP A 219 0.04 17.54 -2.46
N SER A 220 -1.07 17.61 -3.21
CA SER A 220 -2.31 18.31 -2.90
C SER A 220 -3.49 17.62 -3.58
N VAL A 221 -4.71 17.90 -3.11
CA VAL A 221 -5.94 17.33 -3.68
C VAL A 221 -6.17 17.83 -5.12
N GLU A 222 -5.81 19.07 -5.40
CA GLU A 222 -5.89 19.68 -6.72
C GLU A 222 -4.93 19.00 -7.70
N ASN A 223 -3.67 18.78 -7.29
CA ASN A 223 -2.71 18.09 -8.14
C ASN A 223 -3.04 16.60 -8.28
N ALA A 224 -3.61 15.95 -7.25
CA ALA A 224 -4.11 14.59 -7.39
C ALA A 224 -5.14 14.47 -8.51
N LYS A 225 -6.11 15.39 -8.60
CA LYS A 225 -7.10 15.40 -9.68
C LYS A 225 -6.44 15.55 -11.07
N LYS A 226 -5.48 16.46 -11.21
CA LYS A 226 -4.73 16.67 -12.47
C LYS A 226 -3.93 15.43 -12.86
N GLU A 227 -3.24 14.83 -11.91
CA GLU A 227 -2.42 13.63 -12.12
C GLU A 227 -3.30 12.43 -12.49
N ILE A 228 -4.39 12.19 -11.77
CA ILE A 228 -5.34 11.11 -12.08
C ILE A 228 -5.88 11.27 -13.50
N ALA A 229 -6.32 12.47 -13.88
CA ALA A 229 -6.84 12.74 -15.23
C ALA A 229 -5.77 12.61 -16.32
N LEU A 230 -4.50 12.91 -16.01
CA LEU A 230 -3.39 12.72 -16.96
C LEU A 230 -3.10 11.24 -17.17
N TRP A 231 -3.04 10.45 -16.09
CA TRP A 231 -2.58 9.07 -16.12
C TRP A 231 -3.67 8.06 -16.47
N PHE A 232 -4.93 8.34 -16.15
CA PHE A 232 -6.07 7.43 -16.32
C PHE A 232 -7.17 8.09 -17.15
N LYS A 233 -7.62 7.38 -18.18
CA LYS A 233 -8.76 7.74 -19.02
C LYS A 233 -10.07 7.53 -18.25
N GLU A 234 -11.12 8.16 -18.75
CA GLU A 234 -12.48 7.91 -18.28
C GLU A 234 -12.81 6.40 -18.36
N GLY A 235 -13.37 5.86 -17.28
CA GLY A 235 -13.68 4.44 -17.14
C GLY A 235 -12.54 3.55 -16.61
N GLU A 236 -11.28 4.02 -16.55
CA GLU A 236 -10.19 3.25 -15.91
C GLU A 236 -10.24 3.34 -14.37
N VAL A 237 -10.89 4.37 -13.81
CA VAL A 237 -11.13 4.53 -12.38
C VAL A 237 -12.48 3.91 -12.01
N LEU A 238 -12.44 2.83 -11.24
CA LEU A 238 -13.60 2.01 -10.92
C LEU A 238 -14.33 2.51 -9.66
N SER A 239 -15.67 2.49 -9.72
CA SER A 239 -16.52 2.70 -8.56
C SER A 239 -16.95 1.36 -7.96
N TRP A 240 -16.54 1.11 -6.72
CA TRP A 240 -16.94 -0.08 -5.95
C TRP A 240 -16.94 0.22 -4.45
N LYS A 241 -17.69 -0.58 -3.67
CA LYS A 241 -17.75 -0.47 -2.21
C LYS A 241 -16.94 -1.61 -1.57
N SER A 242 -15.97 -1.26 -0.75
CA SER A 242 -15.23 -2.24 0.05
C SER A 242 -16.15 -2.87 1.10
N ALA A 243 -16.08 -4.20 1.25
CA ALA A 243 -16.77 -4.93 2.30
C ALA A 243 -16.35 -4.45 3.71
N GLN A 244 -15.16 -3.89 3.84
CA GLN A 244 -14.61 -3.39 5.10
C GLN A 244 -14.89 -1.90 5.36
N HIS A 245 -15.62 -1.22 4.46
CA HIS A 245 -15.81 0.24 4.53
C HIS A 245 -16.32 0.71 5.91
N ASP A 246 -17.35 0.04 6.42
CA ASP A 246 -18.01 0.44 7.67
C ASP A 246 -17.19 0.03 8.93
N TRP A 247 -16.14 -0.77 8.76
CA TRP A 247 -15.16 -1.08 9.82
C TRP A 247 -13.94 -0.15 9.80
N VAL A 248 -13.64 0.46 8.65
CA VAL A 248 -12.53 1.42 8.47
C VAL A 248 -12.97 2.85 8.80
N TYR A 249 -14.20 3.22 8.45
CA TYR A 249 -14.72 4.58 8.63
C TYR A 249 -15.91 4.61 9.57
N GLU A 250 -15.77 5.38 10.65
CA GLU A 250 -16.91 5.89 11.42
C GLU A 250 -17.70 6.89 10.56
N LYS A 251 -19.03 6.73 10.57
CA LYS A 251 -20.01 7.55 9.85
C LYS A 251 -20.25 8.88 10.56
#